data_AF-I8ZSG0-F1
#
_entry.id   AF-I8ZSG0-F1
#
_cell.length_a   1.000
_cell.length_b   1.000
_cell.length_c   1.000
_cell.angle_alpha   90.00
_cell.angle_beta   90.00
_cell.angle_gamma   90.00
#
_symmetry.space_group_name_H-M   'P 1'
#
loop_
_entity.id
_entity.type
_entity.pdbx_description
1 polymer ?
#
loop_
_entity_poly.entity_id
_entity_poly.type
_entity_poly.pdbx_seq_one_letter_code
_entity_poly.pdbx_strand_id
1 'polypeptide(L)'
;MALFEKGNNIGNRFTSENQPKKNGRKPSMYKQLKELTGKKVDYELSKEDYYKTIRFLLERSKGELNKIMADANREDSTTPIWVCNIISAIFTDIRFGRTSTVEMIFDRIFGKAAQPIEGDINANVSGGLEPDLSKLSTEDLLVYHGLLEKMNGKK
;
A
#
# COMPACT_ATOMS: atom_id res chain seq x y z
N MET A 1 25.37 42.08 -20.15
CA MET A 1 25.13 40.91 -19.27
C MET A 1 24.93 41.45 -17.86
N ALA A 2 23.77 41.24 -17.24
CA ALA A 2 23.55 41.66 -15.85
C ALA A 2 24.32 40.70 -14.93
N LEU A 3 25.30 41.22 -14.19
CA LEU A 3 26.06 40.47 -13.19
C LEU A 3 25.12 40.12 -12.02
N PHE A 4 25.24 38.91 -11.48
CA PHE A 4 24.49 38.47 -10.31
C PHE A 4 24.80 39.38 -9.10
N GLU A 5 23.82 40.13 -8.62
CA GLU A 5 23.91 40.85 -7.36
C GLU A 5 23.69 39.87 -6.19
N LYS A 6 24.72 39.69 -5.36
CA LYS A 6 24.65 38.81 -4.19
C LYS A 6 23.68 39.41 -3.16
N GLY A 7 22.43 38.93 -3.14
CA GLY A 7 21.32 39.42 -2.28
C GLY A 7 21.52 39.31 -0.75
N ASN A 8 22.73 39.10 -0.25
CA ASN A 8 23.03 38.94 1.18
C ASN A 8 22.92 40.24 2.00
N ASN A 9 22.61 41.36 1.33
CA ASN A 9 22.37 42.67 1.92
C ASN A 9 20.96 43.22 1.61
N ILE A 10 20.08 42.42 1.01
CA ILE A 10 18.70 42.81 0.70
C ILE A 10 17.77 42.07 1.66
N GLY A 11 17.17 42.79 2.61
CA GLY A 11 16.27 42.25 3.63
C GLY A 11 16.93 41.97 4.99
N ASN A 12 16.11 41.62 5.99
CA ASN A 12 16.60 41.31 7.33
C ASN A 12 17.29 39.93 7.35
N ARG A 13 18.52 39.89 7.87
CA ARG A 13 19.28 38.63 7.99
C ARG A 13 18.59 37.68 8.97
N PHE A 14 18.63 36.38 8.67
CA PHE A 14 18.19 35.34 9.58
C PHE A 14 19.17 35.29 10.76
N THR A 15 18.76 35.85 11.90
CA THR A 15 19.52 35.83 13.16
C THR A 15 18.68 35.11 14.22
N SER A 16 19.27 34.73 15.35
CA SER A 16 18.52 34.15 16.48
C SER A 16 17.37 35.05 16.95
N GLU A 17 17.52 36.37 16.78
CA GLU A 17 16.51 37.38 17.12
C GLU A 17 15.50 37.64 15.99
N ASN A 18 15.79 37.20 14.76
CA ASN A 18 14.95 37.36 13.58
C ASN A 18 14.63 35.99 12.95
N GLN A 19 14.24 35.03 13.80
CA GLN A 19 13.71 33.75 13.34
C GLN A 19 12.19 33.84 13.06
N PRO A 20 11.67 33.10 12.07
CA PRO A 20 10.24 32.95 11.87
C PRO A 20 9.57 32.43 13.14
N LYS A 21 8.45 33.05 13.54
CA LYS A 21 7.67 32.68 14.74
C LYS A 21 7.25 31.19 14.80
N LYS A 22 7.16 30.53 13.64
CA LYS A 22 6.94 29.08 13.53
C LYS A 22 8.17 28.47 12.84
N ASN A 23 9.21 28.22 13.61
CA ASN A 23 10.43 27.58 13.15
C ASN A 23 10.24 26.06 13.00
N GLY A 24 10.80 25.49 11.94
CA GLY A 24 10.81 24.04 11.71
C GLY A 24 9.65 23.47 10.89
N ARG A 25 9.60 22.13 10.83
CA ARG A 25 8.63 21.38 10.02
C ARG A 25 7.23 21.55 10.59
N LYS A 26 6.25 21.88 9.73
CA LYS A 26 4.83 21.94 10.10
C LYS A 26 4.42 20.63 10.81
N PRO A 27 3.72 20.71 11.96
CA PRO A 27 3.28 19.52 12.68
C PRO A 27 2.37 18.68 11.78
N SER A 28 2.46 17.35 11.89
CA SER A 28 1.59 16.47 11.11
C SER A 28 0.12 16.70 11.47
N MET A 29 -0.78 16.44 10.52
CA MET A 29 -2.23 16.54 10.74
C MET A 29 -2.68 15.71 11.95
N TYR A 30 -2.06 14.55 12.16
CA TYR A 30 -2.29 13.73 13.35
C TYR A 30 -1.99 14.48 14.65
N LYS A 31 -0.83 15.15 14.75
CA LYS A 31 -0.46 15.94 15.94
C LYS A 31 -1.41 17.12 16.15
N GLN A 32 -1.79 17.80 15.08
CA GLN A 32 -2.75 18.91 15.15
C GLN A 32 -4.13 18.43 15.63
N LEU A 33 -4.64 17.31 15.13
CA LEU A 33 -5.90 16.73 15.58
C LEU A 33 -5.85 16.22 17.02
N LYS A 34 -4.71 15.64 17.44
CA LYS A 34 -4.47 15.19 18.82
C LYS A 34 -4.46 16.38 19.80
N GLU A 35 -3.85 17.50 19.41
CA GLU A 35 -3.86 18.75 20.18
C GLU A 35 -5.27 19.36 20.26
N LEU A 36 -6.00 19.43 19.14
CA LEU A 36 -7.36 19.97 19.08
C LEU A 36 -8.37 19.19 19.92
N THR A 37 -8.24 17.87 19.94
CA THR A 37 -9.19 16.99 20.64
C THR A 37 -8.86 16.80 22.12
N GLY A 38 -7.70 17.27 22.59
CA GLY A 38 -7.25 17.13 23.98
C GLY A 38 -7.07 15.69 24.46
N LYS A 39 -7.27 14.68 23.59
CA LYS A 39 -7.18 13.26 23.93
C LYS A 39 -5.71 12.85 24.03
N LYS A 40 -5.20 12.82 25.25
CA LYS A 40 -4.07 11.96 25.61
C LYS A 40 -4.59 10.52 25.65
N VAL A 41 -4.56 9.83 24.51
CA VAL A 41 -4.83 8.40 24.49
C VAL A 41 -3.58 7.71 25.02
N ASP A 42 -3.66 7.08 26.20
CA ASP A 42 -2.52 6.37 26.82
C ASP A 42 -2.05 5.17 25.98
N TYR A 43 -2.93 4.63 25.14
CA TYR A 43 -2.65 3.52 24.24
C TYR A 43 -3.05 3.89 22.81
N GLU A 44 -2.05 4.05 21.93
CA GLU A 44 -2.30 4.23 20.50
C GLU A 44 -2.73 2.90 19.87
N LEU A 45 -3.73 2.94 18.99
CA LEU A 45 -4.27 1.74 18.33
C LEU A 45 -3.15 1.02 17.57
N SER A 46 -2.70 -0.12 18.09
CA SER A 46 -1.71 -0.95 17.41
C SER A 46 -2.35 -1.74 16.27
N LYS A 47 -1.51 -2.19 15.33
CA LYS A 47 -1.96 -3.06 14.24
C LYS A 47 -2.59 -4.36 14.78
N GLU A 48 -2.06 -4.90 15.87
CA GLU A 48 -2.58 -6.11 16.49
C GLU A 48 -3.95 -5.88 17.15
N ASP A 49 -4.12 -4.78 17.87
CA ASP A 49 -5.38 -4.45 18.53
C ASP A 49 -6.49 -4.21 17.52
N TYR A 50 -6.14 -3.60 16.39
CA TYR A 50 -7.05 -3.46 15.25
C TYR A 50 -7.56 -4.84 14.77
N TYR A 51 -6.66 -5.79 14.53
CA TYR A 51 -7.06 -7.13 14.08
C TYR A 51 -7.86 -7.90 15.12
N LYS A 52 -7.46 -7.85 16.40
CA LYS A 52 -8.21 -8.48 17.50
C LYS A 52 -9.62 -7.92 17.61
N THR A 53 -9.76 -6.59 17.47
CA THR A 53 -11.06 -5.92 17.54
C THR A 53 -11.94 -6.30 16.35
N ILE A 54 -11.41 -6.35 15.12
CA ILE A 54 -12.19 -6.78 13.95
C ILE A 54 -12.64 -8.23 14.10
N ARG A 55 -11.73 -9.11 14.51
CA ARG A 55 -12.07 -10.51 14.76
C ARG A 55 -13.20 -10.63 15.78
N PHE A 56 -13.10 -9.87 16.88
CA PHE A 56 -14.15 -9.80 17.89
C PHE A 56 -15.50 -9.40 17.29
N LEU A 57 -15.56 -8.35 16.45
CA LEU A 57 -16.79 -7.90 15.80
C LEU A 57 -17.39 -8.94 14.85
N LEU A 58 -16.56 -9.63 14.06
CA LEU A 58 -17.02 -10.64 13.11
C LEU A 58 -17.56 -11.91 13.78
N GLU A 59 -17.06 -12.25 14.98
CA GLU A 59 -17.51 -13.42 15.74
C GLU A 59 -18.80 -13.16 16.55
N ARG A 60 -19.34 -11.93 16.55
CA ARG A 60 -20.56 -11.58 17.29
C ARG A 60 -21.84 -11.82 16.48
N SER A 61 -22.91 -12.10 17.21
CA SER A 61 -24.26 -12.15 16.65
C SER A 61 -24.80 -10.75 16.34
N LYS A 62 -25.79 -10.67 15.43
CA LYS A 62 -26.50 -9.42 15.12
C LYS A 62 -27.05 -8.72 16.37
N GLY A 63 -27.54 -9.47 17.35
CA GLY A 63 -28.08 -8.93 18.60
C GLY A 63 -27.02 -8.27 19.47
N GLU A 64 -25.82 -8.85 19.55
CA GLU A 64 -24.70 -8.28 20.30
C GLU A 64 -24.15 -7.02 19.61
N LEU A 65 -24.04 -7.03 18.28
CA LEU A 65 -23.63 -5.85 17.51
C LEU A 65 -24.62 -4.68 17.66
N ASN A 66 -25.92 -4.96 17.76
CA ASN A 66 -26.92 -3.94 18.06
C ASN A 66 -26.73 -3.32 19.46
N LYS A 67 -26.30 -4.10 20.46
CA LYS A 67 -26.00 -3.56 21.80
C LYS A 67 -24.81 -2.61 21.75
N ILE A 68 -23.76 -2.97 21.00
CA ILE A 68 -22.59 -2.10 20.79
C ILE A 68 -23.01 -0.80 20.10
N MET A 69 -23.85 -0.87 19.07
CA MET A 69 -24.35 0.34 18.39
C MET A 69 -25.26 1.18 19.29
N ALA A 70 -26.08 0.56 20.14
CA ALA A 70 -26.92 1.28 21.09
C ALA A 70 -26.07 2.04 22.13
N ASP A 71 -25.01 1.41 22.64
CA ASP A 71 -24.05 2.07 23.53
C ASP A 71 -23.28 3.17 22.79
N ALA A 72 -22.92 2.93 21.53
CA ALA A 72 -22.19 3.89 20.70
C ALA A 72 -22.94 5.21 20.44
N ASN A 73 -24.27 5.19 20.47
CA ASN A 73 -25.10 6.37 20.25
C ASN A 73 -25.23 7.29 21.48
N ARG A 74 -24.68 6.90 22.63
CA ARG A 74 -24.68 7.72 23.83
C ARG A 74 -23.63 8.82 23.72
N GLU A 75 -23.91 10.02 24.24
CA GLU A 75 -22.99 11.16 24.16
C GLU A 75 -21.65 10.92 24.87
N ASP A 76 -21.65 10.06 25.90
CA ASP A 76 -20.50 9.66 26.71
C ASP A 76 -19.78 8.40 26.17
N SER A 77 -20.20 7.90 25.02
CA SER A 77 -19.63 6.68 24.44
C SER A 77 -18.13 6.80 24.15
N THR A 78 -17.40 5.77 24.55
CA THR A 78 -15.98 5.59 24.21
C THR A 78 -15.78 4.72 22.98
N THR A 79 -16.86 4.23 22.38
CA THR A 79 -16.80 3.35 21.20
C THR A 79 -16.19 4.10 20.02
N PRO A 80 -15.09 3.60 19.42
CA PRO A 80 -14.47 4.27 18.28
C PRO A 80 -15.40 4.33 17.06
N ILE A 81 -15.43 5.46 16.37
CA ILE A 81 -16.29 5.68 15.20
C ILE A 81 -16.08 4.64 14.09
N TRP A 82 -14.84 4.15 13.93
CA TRP A 82 -14.51 3.14 12.92
C TRP A 82 -15.16 1.78 13.23
N VAL A 83 -15.38 1.45 14.50
CA VAL A 83 -16.12 0.25 14.93
C VAL A 83 -17.59 0.38 14.52
N CYS A 84 -18.21 1.53 14.81
CA CYS A 84 -19.59 1.81 14.43
C CYS A 84 -19.80 1.72 12.91
N ASN A 85 -18.83 2.21 12.14
CA ASN A 85 -18.87 2.15 10.68
C ASN A 85 -18.81 0.70 10.17
N ILE A 86 -17.91 -0.13 10.71
CA ILE A 86 -17.83 -1.55 10.34
C ILE A 86 -19.14 -2.28 10.65
N ILE A 87 -19.72 -2.07 11.83
CA ILE A 87 -20.99 -2.71 12.20
C ILE A 87 -22.12 -2.26 11.25
N SER A 88 -22.18 -0.96 10.94
CA SER A 88 -23.18 -0.40 10.02
C SER A 88 -23.02 -0.94 8.60
N ALA A 89 -21.79 -1.12 8.12
CA ALA A 89 -21.49 -1.71 6.82
C ALA A 89 -21.90 -3.20 6.78
N ILE A 90 -21.59 -3.97 7.83
CA ILE A 90 -22.04 -5.36 7.97
C ILE A 90 -23.57 -5.45 7.94
N PHE A 91 -24.29 -4.57 8.64
CA PHE A 91 -25.76 -4.56 8.62
C PHE A 91 -26.34 -4.18 7.27
N THR A 92 -25.72 -3.23 6.57
CA THR A 92 -26.06 -2.87 5.19
C THR A 92 -25.89 -4.06 4.26
N ASP A 93 -24.76 -4.76 4.37
CA ASP A 93 -24.45 -5.93 3.56
C ASP A 93 -25.42 -7.08 3.83
N ILE A 94 -25.75 -7.36 5.10
CA ILE A 94 -26.81 -8.32 5.47
C ILE A 94 -28.16 -7.94 4.85
N ARG A 95 -28.53 -6.66 4.91
CA ARG A 95 -29.82 -6.16 4.37
C ARG A 95 -29.93 -6.37 2.86
N PHE A 96 -28.84 -6.19 2.13
CA PHE A 96 -28.81 -6.30 0.66
C PHE A 96 -28.27 -7.65 0.16
N GLY A 97 -27.96 -8.59 1.06
CA GLY A 97 -27.39 -9.89 0.70
C GLY A 97 -26.00 -9.80 0.05
N ARG A 98 -25.20 -8.80 0.44
CA ARG A 98 -23.83 -8.57 -0.07
C ARG A 98 -22.79 -9.10 0.91
N THR A 99 -21.59 -9.37 0.38
CA THR A 99 -20.44 -9.86 1.15
C THR A 99 -19.22 -8.92 1.09
N SER A 100 -19.36 -7.77 0.41
CA SER A 100 -18.27 -6.83 0.11
C SER A 100 -17.44 -6.40 1.32
N THR A 101 -18.09 -6.08 2.44
CA THR A 101 -17.43 -5.63 3.66
C THR A 101 -16.63 -6.78 4.28
N VAL A 102 -17.19 -7.97 4.30
CA VAL A 102 -16.53 -9.16 4.86
C VAL A 102 -15.34 -9.57 4.00
N GLU A 103 -15.49 -9.57 2.69
CA GLU A 103 -14.41 -9.85 1.74
C GLU A 103 -13.26 -8.84 1.85
N MET A 104 -13.57 -7.54 1.90
CA MET A 104 -12.56 -6.50 2.11
C MET A 104 -11.81 -6.67 3.44
N ILE A 105 -12.52 -7.05 4.51
CA ILE A 105 -11.90 -7.29 5.81
C ILE A 105 -11.00 -8.53 5.75
N PHE A 106 -11.45 -9.62 5.10
CA PHE A 106 -10.63 -10.82 4.93
C PHE A 106 -9.37 -10.55 4.11
N ASP A 107 -9.47 -9.83 2.99
CA ASP A 107 -8.31 -9.39 2.20
C ASP A 107 -7.30 -8.61 3.06
N ARG A 108 -7.77 -7.85 4.05
CA ARG A 108 -6.93 -7.03 4.92
C ARG A 108 -6.27 -7.80 6.06
N ILE A 109 -6.89 -8.90 6.50
CA ILE A 109 -6.38 -9.78 7.56
C ILE A 109 -5.47 -10.87 6.99
N PHE A 110 -5.95 -11.57 5.96
CA PHE A 110 -5.30 -12.76 5.40
C PHE A 110 -4.47 -12.47 4.16
N GLY A 111 -4.59 -11.26 3.60
CA GLY A 111 -3.98 -10.90 2.33
C GLY A 111 -4.87 -11.28 1.14
N LYS A 112 -4.62 -10.63 0.01
CA LYS A 112 -5.29 -10.97 -1.25
C LYS A 112 -4.66 -12.22 -1.85
N ALA A 113 -5.45 -13.01 -2.56
CA ALA A 113 -4.92 -14.08 -3.40
C ALA A 113 -3.86 -13.51 -4.35
N ALA A 114 -2.66 -14.09 -4.32
CA ALA A 114 -1.59 -13.73 -5.24
C ALA A 114 -2.08 -14.04 -6.66
N GLN A 115 -2.23 -12.99 -7.48
CA GLN A 115 -2.49 -13.19 -8.89
C GLN A 115 -1.21 -13.77 -9.51
N PRO A 116 -1.26 -14.89 -10.25
CA PRO A 116 -0.15 -15.27 -11.08
C PRO A 116 0.04 -14.13 -12.08
N ILE A 117 1.12 -13.38 -11.93
CA ILE A 117 1.57 -12.51 -12.99
C ILE A 117 2.09 -13.47 -14.05
N GLU A 118 1.22 -13.87 -14.97
CA GLU A 118 1.67 -14.34 -16.27
C GLU A 118 2.36 -13.14 -16.89
N GLY A 119 3.66 -13.00 -16.60
CA GLY A 119 4.50 -12.19 -17.46
C GLY A 119 4.37 -12.83 -18.82
N ASP A 120 3.84 -12.08 -19.79
CA ASP A 120 4.09 -12.35 -21.20
C ASP A 120 5.61 -12.32 -21.36
N ILE A 121 6.26 -13.44 -21.08
CA ILE A 121 7.54 -13.76 -21.67
C ILE A 121 7.14 -13.94 -23.14
N ASN A 122 7.12 -12.81 -23.87
CA ASN A 122 7.24 -12.80 -25.30
C ASN A 122 8.59 -13.48 -25.59
N ALA A 123 8.60 -14.81 -25.58
CA ALA A 123 9.57 -15.65 -26.25
C ALA A 123 9.33 -15.53 -27.75
N ASN A 124 9.19 -14.30 -28.25
CA ASN A 124 9.49 -13.98 -29.63
C ASN A 124 11.02 -13.92 -29.72
N VAL A 125 11.65 -15.09 -29.58
CA VAL A 125 12.87 -15.42 -30.34
C VAL A 125 12.44 -15.80 -31.76
N SER A 126 11.57 -14.96 -32.34
CA SER A 126 11.07 -15.02 -33.71
C SER A 126 11.44 -13.73 -34.44
N GLY A 127 12.50 -13.06 -33.99
CA GLY A 127 13.30 -12.23 -34.87
C GLY A 127 14.15 -13.17 -35.69
N GLY A 128 13.72 -13.47 -36.91
CA GLY A 128 14.50 -14.20 -37.90
C GLY A 128 15.80 -13.46 -38.19
N LEU A 129 16.81 -13.72 -37.37
CA LEU A 129 18.21 -13.61 -37.73
C LEU A 129 18.61 -15.04 -38.05
N GLU A 130 18.50 -15.44 -39.31
CA GLU A 130 19.38 -16.50 -39.78
C GLU A 130 20.81 -16.03 -39.46
N PRO A 131 21.55 -16.76 -38.62
CA PRO A 131 22.91 -16.35 -38.28
C PRO A 131 23.72 -16.32 -39.58
N ASP A 132 24.37 -15.19 -39.87
CA ASP A 132 25.28 -15.06 -41.01
C ASP A 132 26.51 -15.95 -40.78
N LEU A 133 26.50 -17.13 -41.37
CA LEU A 133 27.54 -18.15 -41.24
C LEU A 133 28.77 -17.88 -42.12
N SER A 134 28.75 -16.84 -42.96
CA SER A 134 29.82 -16.55 -43.94
C SER A 134 31.18 -16.20 -43.31
N LYS A 135 31.18 -15.88 -42.00
CA LYS A 135 32.39 -15.47 -41.26
C LYS A 135 33.01 -16.58 -40.41
N LEU A 136 32.39 -17.76 -40.34
CA LEU A 136 32.94 -18.89 -39.60
C LEU A 136 33.95 -19.67 -40.44
N SER A 137 34.98 -20.19 -39.77
CA SER A 137 35.90 -21.14 -40.39
C SER A 137 35.23 -22.50 -40.58
N THR A 138 35.81 -23.37 -41.42
CA THR A 138 35.28 -24.72 -41.65
C THR A 138 35.21 -25.55 -40.35
N GLU A 139 36.13 -25.33 -39.42
CA GLU A 139 36.14 -26.01 -38.12
C GLU A 139 34.97 -25.54 -37.24
N ASP A 140 34.71 -24.22 -37.21
CA ASP A 140 33.61 -23.66 -36.42
C ASP A 140 32.24 -24.11 -36.93
N LEU A 141 32.10 -24.26 -38.25
CA LEU A 141 30.86 -24.75 -38.87
C LEU A 141 30.57 -26.21 -38.50
N LEU A 142 31.60 -27.05 -38.38
CA LEU A 142 31.43 -28.44 -37.95
C LEU A 142 30.98 -28.54 -36.49
N VAL A 143 31.53 -27.68 -35.62
CA VAL A 143 31.10 -27.58 -34.22
C VAL A 143 29.65 -27.12 -34.13
N TYR A 144 29.28 -26.10 -34.91
CA TYR A 144 27.90 -25.60 -34.97
C TYR A 144 26.93 -26.67 -35.46
N HIS A 145 27.29 -27.44 -36.48
CA HIS A 145 26.48 -28.56 -36.98
C HIS A 145 26.25 -29.63 -35.91
N GLY A 146 27.30 -30.04 -35.20
CA GLY A 146 27.17 -31.04 -34.13
C GLY A 146 26.31 -30.56 -32.95
N LEU A 147 26.30 -29.24 -32.66
CA LEU A 147 25.39 -28.65 -31.68
C LEU A 147 23.94 -28.65 -32.18
N LEU A 148 23.72 -28.30 -33.45
CA LEU A 148 22.39 -28.35 -34.07
C LEU A 148 21.79 -29.75 -34.10
N GLU A 149 22.57 -30.78 -34.41
CA GLU A 149 22.09 -32.16 -34.40
C GLU A 149 21.62 -32.60 -33.00
N LYS A 150 22.39 -32.26 -31.97
CA LYS A 150 22.04 -32.52 -30.57
C LYS A 150 20.78 -31.77 -30.15
N MET A 151 20.64 -30.50 -30.53
CA MET A 151 19.45 -29.70 -30.24
C MET A 151 18.20 -30.25 -30.94
N ASN A 152 18.36 -30.78 -32.16
CA ASN A 152 17.29 -31.39 -32.94
C ASN A 152 17.07 -32.88 -32.64
N GLY A 153 17.74 -33.43 -31.62
CA GLY A 153 17.55 -34.80 -31.16
C GLY A 153 17.99 -35.88 -32.15
N LYS A 154 18.81 -35.52 -33.15
CA LYS A 154 19.43 -36.50 -34.06
C LYS A 154 20.72 -37.01 -33.39
N LYS A 155 20.84 -38.34 -33.29
CA LYS A 155 22.02 -39.01 -32.75
C LYS A 155 23.15 -39.01 -33.76
#